data_AF-A0A2A2CY53-F1
#
_entry.id   AF-A0A2A2CY53-F1
#
_cell.length_a   1.000
_cell.length_b   1.000
_cell.length_c   1.000
_cell.angle_alpha   90.00
_cell.angle_beta   90.00
_cell.angle_gamma   90.00
#
_symmetry.space_group_name_H-M   'P 1'
#
loop_
_entity.id
_entity.type
_entity.pdbx_description
1 polymer ?
#
loop_
_entity_poly.entity_id
_entity_poly.type
_entity_poly.pdbx_seq_one_letter_code
_entity_poly.pdbx_strand_id
1 'polypeptide(L)'
;MSDLTRRRMLGRTAAVAAGIALAAPAAQAMAADGATSAAGHEHGHHTGGHQPFDEVYEGRRIEGRLTAGGGHHDFGIAVFVDGRPLHIMPRGNGWISVMNHYEVFDSPYEVTRAAVRALRGVNLV
;
A
#
# COMPACT_ATOMS: atom_id res chain seq x y z
N MET A 1 -48.57 -0.36 -11.71
CA MET A 1 -49.54 0.42 -10.93
C MET A 1 -49.44 -0.12 -9.51
N SER A 2 -48.43 0.31 -8.74
CA SER A 2 -48.47 1.54 -7.92
C SER A 2 -49.68 1.44 -6.99
N ASP A 3 -49.55 1.14 -5.70
CA ASP A 3 -48.86 1.99 -4.74
C ASP A 3 -48.49 1.26 -3.44
N LEU A 4 -47.20 0.94 -3.26
CA LEU A 4 -46.61 0.80 -1.93
C LEU A 4 -46.40 2.22 -1.37
N THR A 5 -47.47 2.81 -0.85
CA THR A 5 -47.44 4.15 -0.28
C THR A 5 -46.73 4.14 1.08
N ARG A 6 -45.46 4.53 1.03
CA ARG A 6 -44.87 5.60 1.86
C ARG A 6 -45.38 5.73 3.31
N ARG A 7 -44.43 5.47 4.23
CA ARG A 7 -43.91 6.49 5.18
C ARG A 7 -44.77 6.84 6.41
N ARG A 8 -44.43 6.20 7.53
CA ARG A 8 -44.38 6.76 8.90
C ARG A 8 -43.37 5.89 9.67
N MET A 9 -42.07 6.16 9.68
CA MET A 9 -41.30 7.30 10.22
C MET A 9 -41.49 7.55 11.72
N LEU A 10 -40.35 7.41 12.43
CA LEU A 10 -39.98 7.82 13.80
C LEU A 10 -40.64 7.03 14.94
N GLY A 11 -39.93 6.65 16.01
CA GLY A 11 -38.55 6.87 16.40
C GLY A 11 -38.38 6.37 17.84
N ARG A 12 -37.23 5.81 18.18
CA ARG A 12 -36.84 5.58 19.59
C ARG A 12 -35.40 6.00 19.77
N THR A 13 -35.26 7.18 20.36
CA THR A 13 -34.05 7.70 20.97
C THR A 13 -33.74 6.90 22.24
N ALA A 14 -32.46 6.61 22.48
CA ALA A 14 -31.92 6.42 23.81
C ALA A 14 -30.51 7.03 23.82
N ALA A 15 -30.36 8.07 24.64
CA ALA A 15 -29.15 8.83 24.85
C ALA A 15 -28.38 8.31 26.10
N VAL A 16 -27.29 9.01 26.43
CA VAL A 16 -26.51 9.04 27.70
C VAL A 16 -25.26 8.14 27.66
N ALA A 17 -24.04 8.57 28.02
CA ALA A 17 -23.43 9.86 28.37
C ALA A 17 -21.90 9.74 28.15
N ALA A 18 -21.27 10.75 27.52
CA ALA A 18 -20.31 11.69 28.11
C ALA A 18 -19.21 11.11 29.03
N GLY A 19 -17.97 11.17 28.53
CA GLY A 19 -16.74 11.25 29.33
C GLY A 19 -15.74 12.13 28.59
N ILE A 20 -15.58 13.38 29.03
CA ILE A 20 -14.55 14.32 28.58
C ILE A 20 -13.44 14.31 29.62
N ALA A 21 -12.20 14.13 29.19
CA ALA A 21 -11.05 14.72 29.86
C ALA A 21 -10.03 15.16 28.81
N LEU A 22 -9.83 16.48 28.75
CA LEU A 22 -8.82 17.19 27.96
C LEU A 22 -7.48 17.18 28.72
N ALA A 23 -6.38 16.87 28.03
CA ALA A 23 -5.05 17.37 28.37
C ALA A 23 -4.16 17.44 27.12
N ALA A 24 -4.02 18.68 26.63
CA ALA A 24 -2.95 19.37 25.88
C ALA A 24 -1.88 18.63 25.04
N PRO A 25 -1.38 19.28 23.95
CA PRO A 25 -0.44 18.69 23.01
C PRO A 25 1.02 18.85 23.46
N ALA A 26 1.82 17.79 23.33
CA ALA A 26 3.26 17.95 23.21
C ALA A 26 3.61 17.93 21.73
N ALA A 27 3.79 19.11 21.14
CA ALA A 27 4.47 19.27 19.87
C ALA A 27 5.91 18.78 20.05
N GLN A 28 6.22 17.57 19.59
CA GLN A 28 7.61 17.20 19.32
C GLN A 28 7.92 17.60 17.88
N ALA A 29 8.92 18.48 17.79
CA ALA A 29 9.38 19.11 16.58
C ALA A 29 9.67 18.07 15.48
N MET A 30 9.18 18.38 14.27
CA MET A 30 9.76 17.89 13.03
C MET A 30 11.23 18.31 13.02
N ALA A 31 12.13 17.37 13.32
CA ALA A 31 13.46 17.41 12.73
C ALA A 31 13.31 16.82 11.33
N ALA A 32 12.89 17.68 10.40
CA ALA A 32 13.15 17.44 8.99
C ALA A 32 14.67 17.60 8.82
N ASP A 33 15.41 16.50 8.92
CA ASP A 33 16.78 16.44 8.40
C ASP A 33 16.68 16.55 6.88
N GLY A 34 16.64 17.81 6.44
CA GLY A 34 16.90 18.20 5.06
C GLY A 34 18.37 17.97 4.75
N ALA A 35 18.75 16.71 4.55
CA ALA A 35 19.96 16.37 3.83
C ALA A 35 19.65 16.47 2.33
N THR A 36 19.66 17.69 1.79
CA THR A 36 19.84 17.93 0.36
C THR A 36 21.26 17.51 -0.03
N SER A 37 21.46 16.22 -0.23
CA SER A 37 22.54 15.74 -1.09
C SER A 37 22.03 15.77 -2.52
N ALA A 38 22.17 16.94 -3.15
CA ALA A 38 22.23 17.06 -4.59
C ALA A 38 23.53 16.38 -5.06
N ALA A 39 23.46 15.06 -5.24
CA ALA A 39 24.51 14.27 -5.84
C ALA A 39 23.90 13.50 -7.01
N GLY A 40 24.27 13.92 -8.22
CA GLY A 40 24.25 13.12 -9.45
C GLY A 40 22.92 12.48 -9.84
N HIS A 41 22.36 12.92 -10.97
CA HIS A 41 21.53 12.04 -11.80
C HIS A 41 22.40 10.88 -12.32
N GLU A 42 22.64 9.90 -11.46
CA GLU A 42 23.06 8.58 -11.88
C GLU A 42 21.78 7.76 -11.91
N HIS A 43 21.36 7.38 -13.12
CA HIS A 43 20.38 6.31 -13.32
C HIS A 43 21.02 5.01 -12.82
N GLY A 44 21.15 4.91 -11.49
CA GLY A 44 21.68 3.77 -10.77
C GLY A 44 20.68 2.65 -10.92
N HIS A 45 20.86 1.88 -11.98
CA HIS A 45 20.28 0.56 -12.17
C HIS A 45 20.34 -0.17 -10.82
N HIS A 46 19.20 -0.62 -10.31
CA HIS A 46 19.13 -1.45 -9.10
C HIS A 46 19.93 -2.74 -9.37
N THR A 47 21.25 -2.72 -9.15
CA THR A 47 22.19 -3.79 -9.50
C THR A 47 22.39 -4.80 -8.37
N GLY A 48 21.69 -4.62 -7.24
CA GLY A 48 21.42 -5.71 -6.32
C GLY A 48 20.26 -6.54 -6.86
N GLY A 49 20.55 -7.73 -7.39
CA GLY A 49 19.52 -8.61 -7.95
C GLY A 49 18.39 -8.85 -6.95
N HIS A 50 17.14 -8.82 -7.44
CA HIS A 50 15.98 -9.11 -6.60
C HIS A 50 16.03 -10.55 -6.07
N GLN A 51 15.46 -10.77 -4.89
CA GLN A 51 15.30 -12.11 -4.33
C GLN A 51 13.87 -12.60 -4.66
N PRO A 52 13.71 -13.76 -5.33
CA PRO A 52 12.39 -14.36 -5.49
C PRO A 52 11.81 -14.80 -4.14
N PHE A 53 10.49 -14.78 -4.02
CA PHE A 53 9.76 -15.17 -2.81
C PHE A 53 8.43 -15.86 -3.15
N ASP A 54 7.95 -16.72 -2.26
CA ASP A 54 6.63 -17.37 -2.33
C ASP A 54 6.19 -17.71 -0.89
N GLU A 55 5.15 -17.06 -0.39
CA GLU A 55 4.63 -17.28 0.96
C GLU A 55 3.13 -17.00 1.06
N VAL A 56 2.54 -17.33 2.21
CA VAL A 56 1.18 -16.89 2.57
C VAL A 56 1.29 -15.78 3.59
N TYR A 57 0.79 -14.59 3.25
CA TYR A 57 0.76 -13.40 4.10
C TYR A 57 -0.69 -12.94 4.29
N GLU A 58 -1.13 -12.78 5.55
CA GLU A 58 -2.53 -12.45 5.90
C GLU A 58 -3.57 -13.35 5.19
N GLY A 59 -3.24 -14.63 5.04
CA GLY A 59 -4.11 -15.63 4.40
C GLY A 59 -4.13 -15.59 2.87
N ARG A 60 -3.28 -14.77 2.23
CA ARG A 60 -3.18 -14.63 0.78
C ARG A 60 -1.81 -15.07 0.28
N ARG A 61 -1.76 -15.78 -0.83
CA ARG A 61 -0.47 -16.18 -1.42
C ARG A 61 0.16 -14.97 -2.09
N ILE A 62 1.42 -14.69 -1.79
CA ILE A 62 2.20 -13.67 -2.47
C ILE A 62 3.43 -14.31 -3.11
N GLU A 63 3.77 -13.87 -4.31
CA GLU A 63 4.89 -14.40 -5.07
C GLU A 63 5.70 -13.27 -5.70
N GLY A 64 7.02 -13.41 -5.72
CA GLY A 64 7.94 -12.57 -6.47
C GLY A 64 8.79 -13.46 -7.37
N ARG A 65 8.67 -13.28 -8.68
CA ARG A 65 9.36 -14.09 -9.69
C ARG A 65 10.32 -13.22 -10.49
N LEU A 66 11.56 -13.67 -10.62
CA LEU A 66 12.55 -12.98 -11.45
C LEU A 66 12.08 -12.97 -12.91
N THR A 67 12.20 -11.81 -13.54
CA THR A 67 11.91 -11.63 -14.97
C THR A 67 13.22 -11.54 -15.74
N ALA A 68 13.22 -12.04 -16.97
CA ALA A 68 14.45 -12.20 -17.75
C ALA A 68 15.03 -10.89 -18.33
N GLY A 69 14.46 -9.72 -18.00
CA GLY A 69 14.82 -8.47 -18.67
C GLY A 69 14.23 -8.41 -20.08
N GLY A 70 13.74 -7.25 -20.51
CA GLY A 70 13.43 -7.04 -21.94
C GLY A 70 12.40 -5.96 -22.27
N GLY A 71 11.65 -5.47 -21.29
CA GLY A 71 10.69 -4.38 -21.47
C GLY A 71 11.13 -3.08 -20.77
N HIS A 72 10.71 -1.93 -21.27
CA HIS A 72 10.94 -0.63 -20.60
C HIS A 72 10.30 -0.53 -19.20
N HIS A 73 9.32 -1.39 -18.91
CA HIS A 73 8.66 -1.51 -17.60
C HIS A 73 9.04 -2.81 -16.88
N ASP A 74 10.08 -3.50 -17.35
CA ASP A 74 10.60 -4.67 -16.67
C ASP A 74 11.65 -4.24 -15.66
N PHE A 75 11.32 -4.40 -14.39
CA PHE A 75 12.19 -4.04 -13.28
C PHE A 75 12.97 -5.24 -12.75
N GLY A 76 13.04 -6.36 -13.48
CA GLY A 76 13.78 -7.57 -13.07
C GLY A 76 13.05 -8.46 -12.07
N ILE A 77 11.85 -8.08 -11.64
CA ILE A 77 10.96 -8.89 -10.82
C ILE A 77 9.48 -8.56 -11.09
N ALA A 78 8.67 -9.60 -11.21
CA ALA A 78 7.21 -9.50 -11.25
C ALA A 78 6.62 -10.06 -9.95
N VAL A 79 5.64 -9.36 -9.38
CA VAL A 79 4.99 -9.76 -8.13
C VAL A 79 3.52 -10.09 -8.33
N PHE A 80 3.02 -11.03 -7.53
CA PHE A 80 1.67 -11.58 -7.64
C PHE A 80 1.01 -11.68 -6.27
N VAL A 81 -0.32 -11.50 -6.25
CA VAL A 81 -1.18 -11.79 -5.10
C VAL A 81 -2.27 -12.76 -5.55
N ASP A 82 -2.34 -13.94 -4.94
CA ASP A 82 -3.21 -15.06 -5.30
C ASP A 82 -3.10 -15.43 -6.80
N GLY A 83 -1.87 -15.40 -7.32
CA GLY A 83 -1.56 -15.67 -8.73
C GLY A 83 -1.85 -14.52 -9.69
N ARG A 84 -2.24 -13.34 -9.19
CA ARG A 84 -2.66 -12.19 -10.01
C ARG A 84 -1.60 -11.10 -10.00
N PRO A 85 -1.23 -10.55 -11.16
CA PRO A 85 -0.10 -9.62 -11.25
C PRO A 85 -0.42 -8.31 -10.53
N LEU A 86 0.44 -7.92 -9.59
CA LEU A 86 0.39 -6.62 -8.93
C LEU A 86 1.39 -5.69 -9.60
N HIS A 87 0.90 -4.54 -10.09
CA HIS A 87 1.79 -3.54 -10.67
C HIS A 87 2.57 -2.80 -9.56
N ILE A 88 3.90 -2.95 -9.60
CA ILE A 88 4.86 -2.22 -8.78
C ILE A 88 5.74 -1.34 -9.65
N MET A 89 6.24 -0.25 -9.07
CA MET A 89 7.14 0.68 -9.75
C MET A 89 8.26 1.08 -8.79
N PRO A 90 9.50 1.24 -9.29
CA PRO A 90 10.57 1.83 -8.51
C PRO A 90 10.27 3.32 -8.27
N ARG A 91 10.61 3.82 -7.08
CA ARG A 91 10.55 5.24 -6.70
C ARG A 91 11.72 5.56 -5.78
N GLY A 92 12.70 6.32 -6.29
CA GLY A 92 13.92 6.63 -5.55
C GLY A 92 14.71 5.36 -5.23
N ASN A 93 14.98 5.13 -3.95
CA ASN A 93 15.66 3.93 -3.45
C ASN A 93 14.70 2.77 -3.10
N GLY A 94 13.39 2.93 -3.30
CA GLY A 94 12.40 1.94 -2.93
C GLY A 94 11.33 1.69 -3.99
N TRP A 95 10.17 1.22 -3.53
CA TRP A 95 9.10 0.65 -4.36
C TRP A 95 7.73 1.17 -3.94
N ILE A 96 6.87 1.37 -4.93
CA ILE A 96 5.45 1.69 -4.76
C ILE A 96 4.62 0.69 -5.54
N SER A 97 3.33 0.54 -5.20
CA SER A 97 2.39 -0.25 -5.99
C SER A 97 1.22 0.59 -6.47
N VAL A 98 0.42 0.05 -7.38
CA VAL A 98 -0.89 0.64 -7.73
C VAL A 98 -1.84 0.72 -6.53
N MET A 99 -1.70 -0.18 -5.54
CA MET A 99 -2.53 -0.17 -4.33
C MET A 99 -2.00 0.81 -3.26
N ASN A 100 -0.71 1.12 -3.30
CA ASN A 100 -0.08 2.08 -2.40
C ASN A 100 0.97 2.89 -3.18
N HIS A 101 0.51 3.95 -3.84
CA HIS A 101 1.29 4.70 -4.83
C HIS A 101 2.14 5.82 -4.22
N TYR A 102 1.84 6.21 -2.99
CA TYR A 102 2.44 7.39 -2.33
C TYR A 102 3.32 7.03 -1.12
N GLU A 103 3.35 5.77 -0.73
CA GLU A 103 4.21 5.25 0.34
C GLU A 103 5.32 4.40 -0.26
N VAL A 104 6.58 4.73 0.04
CA VAL A 104 7.76 4.03 -0.49
C VAL A 104 8.16 2.90 0.46
N PHE A 105 8.37 1.71 -0.10
CA PHE A 105 8.81 0.52 0.62
C PHE A 105 10.21 0.07 0.17
N ASP A 106 10.96 -0.56 1.06
CA ASP A 106 12.37 -0.89 0.80
C ASP A 106 12.58 -2.02 -0.22
N SER A 107 11.56 -2.84 -0.48
CA SER A 107 11.68 -3.98 -1.38
C SER A 107 10.39 -4.37 -2.11
N PRO A 108 10.48 -5.15 -3.22
CA PRO A 108 9.33 -5.76 -3.88
C PRO A 108 8.50 -6.65 -2.94
N TYR A 109 9.14 -7.28 -1.96
CA TYR A 109 8.46 -8.10 -0.95
C TYR A 109 7.61 -7.24 0.00
N GLU A 110 8.21 -6.19 0.55
CA GLU A 110 7.56 -5.23 1.46
C GLU A 110 6.35 -4.56 0.81
N VAL A 111 6.49 -4.06 -0.41
CA VAL A 111 5.40 -3.40 -1.15
C VAL A 111 4.27 -4.39 -1.48
N THR A 112 4.59 -5.68 -1.70
CA THR A 112 3.58 -6.72 -1.96
C THR A 112 2.76 -7.01 -0.71
N ARG A 113 3.40 -7.12 0.46
CA ARG A 113 2.71 -7.24 1.76
C ARG A 113 1.85 -6.02 2.07
N ALA A 114 2.36 -4.82 1.77
CA ALA A 114 1.59 -3.59 1.92
C ALA A 114 0.35 -3.55 1.01
N ALA A 115 0.46 -4.04 -0.22
CA ALA A 115 -0.69 -4.17 -1.12
C ALA A 115 -1.73 -5.15 -0.59
N VAL A 116 -1.32 -6.28 0.00
CA VAL A 116 -2.26 -7.22 0.66
C VAL A 116 -3.04 -6.52 1.77
N ARG A 117 -2.36 -5.76 2.65
CA ARG A 117 -3.00 -4.95 3.70
C ARG A 117 -3.98 -3.93 3.13
N ALA A 118 -3.59 -3.25 2.05
CA ALA A 118 -4.42 -2.24 1.39
C ALA A 118 -5.69 -2.85 0.77
N LEU A 119 -5.59 -4.06 0.23
CA LEU A 119 -6.73 -4.79 -0.36
C LEU A 119 -7.77 -5.23 0.67
N ARG A 120 -7.40 -5.42 1.95
CA ARG A 120 -8.36 -5.78 3.03
C ARG A 120 -9.25 -6.98 2.67
N GLY A 121 -8.66 -7.99 2.03
CA GLY A 121 -9.36 -9.19 1.58
C GLY A 121 -10.09 -9.09 0.24
N VAL A 122 -10.11 -7.93 -0.42
CA VAL A 122 -10.62 -7.85 -1.80
C VAL A 122 -9.62 -8.43 -2.79
N ASN A 123 -10.18 -9.01 -3.85
CA ASN A 123 -9.43 -9.49 -4.99
C ASN A 123 -8.82 -8.31 -5.75
N LEU A 124 -7.62 -8.49 -6.30
CA LEU A 124 -7.03 -7.55 -7.27
C LEU A 124 -7.97 -7.41 -8.51
N VAL A 125 -7.68 -6.61 -9.54
CA VAL A 125 -8.44 -6.64 -10.81
C VAL A 125 -7.48 -6.76 -11.97
#